data_AF-A0A945FY84-F1
#
_entry.id   AF-A0A945FY84-F1
#
_cell.length_a   1.000
_cell.length_b   1.000
_cell.length_c   1.000
_cell.angle_alpha   90.00
_cell.angle_beta   90.00
_cell.angle_gamma   90.00
#
_symmetry.space_group_name_H-M   'P 1'
#
loop_
_entity.id
_entity.type
_entity.pdbx_description
1 polymer ?
#
loop_
_entity_poly.entity_id
_entity_poly.type
_entity_poly.pdbx_seq_one_letter_code
_entity_poly.pdbx_strand_id
1 'polypeptide(L)'
;MNILPETLEDKFKIVVHTNHRIEDIKTITLTDPSRIVLDLYDVKSGRKGQQTKIQVKSRWVTNVRYLAYPEKVRVVLDTKTEFLNAFTTESLDDRLIVLVGSDIKTP
;
A
#
# COMPACT_ATOMS: atom_id res chain seq x y z
N MET A 1 -9.35 3.39 10.35
CA MET A 1 -8.59 3.12 9.12
C MET A 1 -9.17 1.91 8.41
N ASN A 2 -9.48 2.05 7.13
CA ASN A 2 -9.91 0.96 6.24
C ASN A 2 -9.02 0.96 4.99
N ILE A 3 -8.75 -0.22 4.41
CA ILE A 3 -7.98 -0.35 3.17
C ILE A 3 -8.87 -0.97 2.09
N LEU A 4 -9.00 -0.29 0.95
CA LEU A 4 -9.81 -0.71 -0.18
C LEU A 4 -8.92 -0.90 -1.42
N PRO A 5 -8.73 -2.14 -1.90
CA PRO A 5 -8.06 -2.40 -3.17
C PRO A 5 -9.02 -2.21 -4.35
N GLU A 6 -8.51 -1.66 -5.44
CA GLU A 6 -9.21 -1.41 -6.70
C GLU A 6 -8.27 -1.74 -7.87
N THR A 7 -8.74 -2.50 -8.86
CA THR A 7 -7.98 -2.76 -10.10
C THR A 7 -8.47 -1.79 -11.17
N LEU A 8 -7.55 -1.01 -11.76
CA LEU A 8 -7.79 -0.16 -12.91
C LEU A 8 -7.21 -0.84 -14.18
N GLU A 9 -7.52 -0.32 -15.37
CA GLU A 9 -7.07 -0.92 -16.64
C GLU A 9 -5.55 -1.12 -16.72
N ASP A 10 -4.77 -0.13 -16.24
CA ASP A 10 -3.29 -0.14 -16.34
C ASP A 10 -2.55 -0.12 -15.00
N LYS A 11 -3.29 -0.04 -13.88
CA LYS A 11 -2.72 0.12 -12.53
C LYS A 11 -3.54 -0.63 -11.49
N PHE A 12 -2.89 -0.98 -10.40
CA PHE A 12 -3.55 -1.38 -9.17
C PHE A 12 -3.57 -0.21 -8.18
N LYS A 13 -4.72 0.10 -7.63
CA LYS A 13 -4.93 1.19 -6.70
C LYS A 13 -5.32 0.65 -5.33
N ILE A 14 -4.79 1.30 -4.30
CA ILE A 14 -5.15 1.05 -2.91
C ILE A 14 -5.52 2.39 -2.30
N VAL A 15 -6.68 2.44 -1.67
CA VAL A 15 -7.11 3.60 -0.88
C VAL A 15 -7.06 3.22 0.59
N VAL A 16 -6.20 3.90 1.33
CA VAL A 16 -6.12 3.82 2.78
C VAL A 16 -6.88 4.99 3.37
N HIS A 17 -8.08 4.74 3.88
CA HIS A 17 -8.89 5.76 4.53
C HIS A 17 -8.37 6.05 5.94
N THR A 18 -8.11 7.33 6.21
CA THR A 18 -7.66 7.87 7.48
C THR A 18 -8.58 9.01 7.93
N ASN A 19 -8.36 9.53 9.14
CA ASN A 19 -9.11 10.68 9.65
C ASN A 19 -8.37 12.00 9.37
N HIS A 20 -7.11 11.90 8.96
CA HIS A 20 -6.22 13.01 8.70
C HIS A 20 -5.19 12.60 7.66
N ARG A 21 -4.56 13.60 7.04
CA ARG A 21 -3.47 13.43 6.10
C ARG A 21 -2.29 12.72 6.75
N ILE A 22 -1.75 11.70 6.08
CA ILE A 22 -0.56 11.00 6.54
C ILE A 22 0.67 11.72 5.97
N GLU A 23 1.44 12.38 6.84
CA GLU A 23 2.64 13.12 6.43
C GLU A 23 3.91 12.25 6.50
N ASP A 24 3.97 11.30 7.42
CA ASP A 24 5.14 10.45 7.64
C ASP A 24 4.90 9.02 7.10
N ILE A 25 5.38 8.82 5.88
CA ILE A 25 5.31 7.56 5.14
C ILE A 25 6.71 7.10 4.80
N LYS A 26 7.09 5.92 5.32
CA LYS A 26 8.34 5.27 4.94
C LYS A 26 8.06 4.10 4.00
N THR A 27 8.69 4.13 2.83
CA THR A 27 8.58 3.08 1.81
C THR A 27 9.86 2.25 1.70
N ILE A 28 9.72 0.92 1.63
CA ILE A 28 10.84 -0.01 1.44
C ILE A 28 10.43 -1.09 0.44
N THR A 29 11.31 -1.45 -0.47
CA THR A 29 11.14 -2.58 -1.38
C THR A 29 12.01 -3.76 -0.95
N LEU A 30 11.47 -4.97 -0.98
CA LEU A 30 12.19 -6.22 -0.69
C LEU A 30 12.10 -7.15 -1.89
N THR A 31 13.13 -7.92 -2.19
CA THR A 31 13.20 -8.78 -3.39
C THR A 31 12.96 -10.27 -3.13
N ASP A 32 12.88 -10.71 -1.86
CA ASP A 32 12.69 -12.12 -1.49
C ASP A 32 11.73 -12.29 -0.27
N PRO A 33 10.45 -12.67 -0.48
CA PRO A 33 9.71 -12.49 -1.72
C PRO A 33 9.54 -10.99 -2.05
N SER A 34 9.26 -10.69 -3.32
CA SER A 34 9.07 -9.32 -3.81
C SER A 34 7.90 -8.60 -3.14
N ARG A 35 8.20 -7.50 -2.43
CA ARG A 35 7.24 -6.75 -1.61
C ARG A 35 7.51 -5.26 -1.65
N ILE A 36 6.44 -4.47 -1.71
CA ILE A 36 6.45 -3.04 -1.37
C ILE A 36 5.89 -2.90 0.04
N VAL A 37 6.66 -2.28 0.94
CA VAL A 37 6.30 -2.07 2.35
C VAL A 37 6.12 -0.57 2.57
N LEU A 38 4.96 -0.19 3.12
CA LEU A 38 4.66 1.17 3.55
C LEU A 38 4.43 1.18 5.05
N ASP A 39 5.27 1.90 5.78
CA ASP A 39 5.08 2.20 7.19
C ASP A 39 4.42 3.57 7.30
N LEU A 40 3.18 3.58 7.78
CA LEU A 40 2.34 4.78 7.96
C LEU A 40 2.39 5.19 9.43
N TYR A 41 3.15 6.22 9.75
CA TYR A 41 3.29 6.73 11.12
C TYR A 41 2.13 7.65 11.49
N ASP A 42 1.91 7.80 12.80
CA ASP A 42 0.81 8.59 13.37
C ASP A 42 -0.61 8.14 12.93
N VAL A 43 -0.72 6.92 12.37
CA VAL A 43 -2.00 6.32 12.04
C VAL A 43 -2.41 5.35 13.14
N LYS A 44 -3.52 5.67 13.82
CA LYS A 44 -4.14 4.76 14.78
C LYS A 44 -5.15 3.86 14.06
N SER A 45 -4.94 2.55 14.20
CA SER A 45 -5.91 1.53 13.81
C SER A 45 -6.70 1.07 15.03
N GLY A 46 -8.03 0.95 14.89
CA GLY A 46 -8.90 0.36 15.93
C GLY A 46 -8.72 -1.15 16.09
N ARG A 47 -7.98 -1.81 15.19
CA ARG A 47 -7.72 -3.26 15.19
C ARG A 47 -6.25 -3.51 15.51
N LYS A 48 -5.90 -3.51 16.80
CA LYS A 48 -4.54 -3.80 17.27
C LYS A 48 -4.24 -5.30 17.14
N GLY A 49 -3.05 -5.64 16.66
CA GLY A 49 -2.48 -7.00 16.75
C GLY A 49 -3.03 -8.05 15.77
N GLN A 50 -4.05 -7.76 14.96
CA GLN A 50 -4.55 -8.70 13.96
C GLN A 50 -4.03 -8.34 12.57
N GLN A 51 -3.17 -9.19 12.01
CA GLN A 51 -2.78 -9.07 10.61
C GLN A 51 -3.98 -9.38 9.74
N THR A 52 -4.31 -8.46 8.84
CA THR A 52 -5.33 -8.68 7.83
C THR A 52 -4.66 -8.91 6.48
N LYS A 53 -5.16 -9.89 5.72
CA LYS A 53 -4.71 -10.21 4.37
C LYS A 53 -5.91 -10.15 3.44
N ILE A 54 -5.78 -9.40 2.36
CA ILE A 54 -6.76 -9.29 1.29
C ILE A 54 -6.10 -9.85 0.03
N GLN A 55 -6.62 -10.96 -0.48
CA GLN A 55 -6.19 -11.50 -1.77
C GLN A 55 -6.86 -10.70 -2.89
N VAL A 56 -6.07 -10.33 -3.90
CA VAL A 56 -6.54 -9.51 -5.01
C VAL A 56 -6.23 -10.18 -6.34
N LYS A 57 -7.14 -10.02 -7.31
CA LYS A 57 -6.96 -10.54 -8.68
C LYS A 57 -6.36 -9.44 -9.56
N SER A 58 -5.06 -9.22 -9.43
CA SER A 58 -4.33 -8.20 -10.18
C SER A 58 -2.97 -8.74 -10.65
N ARG A 59 -2.52 -8.30 -11.82
CA ARG A 59 -1.18 -8.65 -12.33
C ARG A 59 -0.05 -7.95 -11.57
N TRP A 60 -0.35 -6.80 -10.96
CA TRP A 60 0.62 -5.93 -10.28
C TRP A 60 0.78 -6.30 -8.80
N VAL A 61 -0.31 -6.64 -8.14
CA VAL A 61 -0.34 -7.00 -6.71
C VAL A 61 -1.18 -8.25 -6.56
N THR A 62 -0.69 -9.22 -5.79
CA THR A 62 -1.38 -10.49 -5.52
C THR A 62 -2.07 -10.48 -4.16
N ASN A 63 -1.50 -9.77 -3.19
CA ASN A 63 -2.07 -9.64 -1.85
C ASN A 63 -1.76 -8.25 -1.28
N VAL A 64 -2.73 -7.71 -0.55
CA VAL A 64 -2.54 -6.56 0.33
C VAL A 64 -2.61 -7.08 1.75
N ARG A 65 -1.55 -6.86 2.52
CA ARG A 65 -1.47 -7.21 3.95
C ARG A 65 -1.35 -5.94 4.76
N TYR A 66 -1.97 -5.90 5.93
CA TYR A 66 -1.72 -4.81 6.87
C TYR A 66 -1.76 -5.29 8.31
N LEU A 67 -0.94 -4.64 9.14
CA LEU A 67 -0.85 -4.88 10.57
C LEU A 67 -0.59 -3.55 11.30
N ALA A 68 -1.33 -3.33 12.37
CA ALA A 68 -1.16 -2.17 13.23
C ALA A 68 -0.17 -2.48 14.36
N TYR A 69 0.85 -1.63 14.46
CA TYR A 69 1.81 -1.53 15.55
C TYR A 69 1.43 -0.35 16.46
N PRO A 70 2.04 -0.20 17.66
CA PRO A 70 1.77 0.94 18.54
C PRO A 70 1.98 2.32 17.88
N GLU A 71 3.02 2.45 17.06
CA GLU A 71 3.49 3.72 16.48
C GLU A 71 3.11 3.92 15.01
N LYS A 72 2.68 2.85 14.33
CA LYS A 72 2.44 2.85 12.88
C LYS A 72 1.48 1.77 12.43
N VAL A 73 0.98 1.92 11.21
CA VAL A 73 0.38 0.82 10.45
C VAL A 73 1.30 0.43 9.32
N ARG A 74 1.68 -0.84 9.25
CA ARG A 74 2.45 -1.38 8.13
C ARG A 74 1.50 -1.97 7.10
N VAL A 75 1.59 -1.49 5.87
CA VAL A 75 0.94 -2.06 4.69
C VAL A 75 2.01 -2.76 3.85
N VAL A 76 1.73 -3.99 3.40
CA VAL A 76 2.63 -4.79 2.58
C VAL A 76 1.88 -5.23 1.33
N LEU A 77 2.46 -4.92 0.17
CA LEU A 77 1.94 -5.31 -1.13
C LEU A 77 2.81 -6.43 -1.67
N ASP A 78 2.23 -7.61 -1.80
CA ASP A 78 2.91 -8.76 -2.40
C ASP A 78 2.86 -8.59 -3.92
N THR A 79 4.02 -8.41 -4.54
CA THR A 79 4.17 -8.01 -5.94
C THR A 79 5.25 -8.86 -6.64
N LYS A 80 5.56 -8.53 -7.89
CA LYS A 80 6.66 -9.11 -8.67
C LYS A 80 7.83 -8.13 -8.72
N THR A 81 9.05 -8.63 -8.92
CA THR A 81 10.27 -7.83 -8.99
C THR A 81 10.16 -6.67 -10.00
N GLU A 82 9.50 -6.91 -11.14
CA GLU A 82 9.29 -5.93 -12.21
C GLU A 82 8.48 -4.68 -11.78
N PHE A 83 7.72 -4.76 -10.68
CA PHE A 83 6.89 -3.65 -10.18
C PHE A 83 7.44 -2.98 -8.92
N LEU A 84 8.60 -3.41 -8.39
CA LEU A 84 9.15 -2.83 -7.16
C LEU A 84 9.47 -1.34 -7.27
N ASN A 85 9.74 -0.85 -8.48
CA ASN A 85 9.98 0.58 -8.75
C ASN A 85 8.81 1.28 -9.48
N ALA A 86 7.71 0.56 -9.70
CA ALA A 86 6.55 1.05 -10.45
C ALA A 86 5.41 1.35 -9.47
N PHE A 87 5.63 2.22 -8.49
CA PHE A 87 4.60 2.64 -7.56
C PHE A 87 4.73 4.10 -7.14
N THR A 88 3.61 4.71 -6.79
CA THR A 88 3.54 6.08 -6.27
C THR A 88 2.59 6.14 -5.08
N THR A 89 2.76 7.17 -4.25
CA THR A 89 1.93 7.45 -3.08
C THR A 89 1.49 8.90 -3.09
N GLU A 90 0.21 9.16 -2.81
CA GLU A 90 -0.35 10.50 -2.71
C GLU A 90 -1.18 10.63 -1.43
N SER A 91 -0.77 11.54 -0.55
CA SER A 91 -1.51 11.85 0.67
C SER A 91 -2.51 12.98 0.42
N LEU A 92 -3.77 12.71 0.73
CA LEU A 92 -4.88 13.65 0.75
C LEU A 92 -5.37 13.82 2.20
N ASP A 93 -6.29 14.77 2.42
CA ASP A 93 -6.75 15.16 3.77
C ASP A 93 -7.35 14.01 4.59
N ASP A 94 -7.99 13.04 3.93
CA ASP A 94 -8.71 11.93 4.58
C ASP A 94 -8.27 10.53 4.08
N ARG A 95 -7.23 10.47 3.23
CA ARG A 95 -6.80 9.21 2.62
C ARG A 95 -5.38 9.27 2.10
N LEU A 96 -4.76 8.09 2.03
CA LEU A 96 -3.57 7.84 1.23
C LEU A 96 -3.96 6.98 0.02
N ILE A 97 -3.56 7.44 -1.17
CA ILE A 97 -3.67 6.69 -2.41
C ILE A 97 -2.31 6.05 -2.70
N VAL A 98 -2.31 4.75 -2.97
CA VAL A 98 -1.13 4.02 -3.46
C VAL A 98 -1.46 3.43 -4.82
N LEU A 99 -0.63 3.73 -5.81
CA LEU A 99 -0.74 3.16 -7.16
C LEU A 99 0.45 2.23 -7.41
N VAL A 100 0.20 1.06 -7.98
CA VAL A 100 1.23 0.09 -8.40
C VAL A 100 0.97 -0.32 -9.84
N GLY A 101 2.00 -0.30 -10.67
CA GLY A 101 1.90 -0.52 -12.11
C GLY A 101 2.37 0.69 -12.90
N SER A 102 2.24 0.59 -14.21
CA SER A 102 2.83 1.55 -15.14
C SER A 102 2.15 2.91 -15.00
N ASP A 103 2.89 3.94 -14.60
CA ASP A 103 2.98 5.09 -15.50
C ASP A 103 4.01 4.66 -16.52
N ILE A 104 3.59 4.38 -17.76
CA ILE A 104 4.55 4.24 -18.85
C ILE A 104 5.25 5.61 -18.94
N LYS A 105 6.41 5.75 -18.30
CA LYS A 105 7.43 6.69 -18.77
C LYS A 105 7.98 6.06 -20.02
N THR A 106 7.32 6.33 -21.15
CA THR A 106 7.91 6.11 -22.46
C THR A 106 9.24 6.87 -22.48
N PRO A 107 10.34 6.25 -22.94
CA PRO A 107 11.60 6.97 -23.14
C PRO A 107 11.42 8.17 -24.08
#